data_AF-A0A956TS28-F1
#
_entry.id   AF-A0A956TS28-F1
#
_cell.length_a   1.000
_cell.length_b   1.000
_cell.length_c   1.000
_cell.angle_alpha   90.00
_cell.angle_beta   90.00
_cell.angle_gamma   90.00
#
_symmetry.space_group_name_H-M   'P 1'
#
loop_
_entity.id
_entity.type
_entity.pdbx_description
1 polymer ?
#
loop_
_entity_poly.entity_id
_entity_poly.type
_entity_poly.pdbx_seq_one_letter_code
_entity_poly.pdbx_strand_id
1 'polypeptide(L)'
;GTKTEIKNMNSFRSVQRAIDSEIERQTRCIEKGEKIVQETRLWDEGSQSTHPMRSKEEAHDYRYFPEPDLVPLAIERSWVDSIAAGLPELPAARRERYQKEHGLKPEDAALIVESRDLSDFFDRSLLKNAQAVAAANLLINVGIKYLKDNKLEISQTSLTPENLVNLVQAVETGKLSSTNAKVLLPVLMESGGSVTDLVEERGLAQVSDEGALKETIEKVLQRSPEQLADFRSGKKPKLRQYFFGEVMKDTRGKANPQIINRLLDELL
;
A
#
# COMPACT_ATOMS: atom_id res chain seq x y z
N GLY A 1 -9.76 22.01 -33.37
CA GLY A 1 -8.62 22.03 -34.29
C GLY A 1 -8.60 20.76 -35.13
N THR A 2 -7.67 20.65 -36.07
CA THR A 2 -7.46 19.44 -36.88
C THR A 2 -6.86 18.31 -36.03
N LYS A 3 -7.31 17.06 -36.23
CA LYS A 3 -6.85 15.91 -35.46
C LYS A 3 -5.49 15.40 -35.95
N THR A 4 -4.58 15.13 -35.01
CA THR A 4 -3.33 14.38 -35.25
C THR A 4 -3.38 13.07 -34.50
N GLU A 5 -2.97 11.97 -35.15
CA GLU A 5 -2.86 10.65 -34.52
C GLU A 5 -1.40 10.35 -34.22
N ILE A 6 -1.05 10.07 -32.96
CA ILE A 6 0.31 9.71 -32.57
C ILE A 6 0.37 8.20 -32.33
N LYS A 7 1.40 7.53 -32.85
CA LYS A 7 1.66 6.09 -32.68
C LYS A 7 2.99 5.85 -31.98
N ASN A 8 3.21 4.60 -31.54
CA ASN A 8 4.47 4.12 -30.95
C ASN A 8 4.80 4.68 -29.55
N MET A 9 3.87 4.56 -28.61
CA MET A 9 4.13 4.85 -27.19
C MET A 9 3.98 3.56 -26.39
N ASN A 10 5.04 3.15 -25.69
CA ASN A 10 5.08 1.86 -24.98
C ASN A 10 4.91 2.00 -23.46
N SER A 11 4.65 3.22 -22.96
CA SER A 11 4.45 3.48 -21.54
C SER A 11 3.49 4.66 -21.32
N PHE A 12 2.83 4.72 -20.16
CA PHE A 12 2.01 5.89 -19.79
C PHE A 12 2.82 7.20 -19.79
N ARG A 13 4.09 7.14 -19.40
CA ARG A 13 4.99 8.30 -19.45
C ARG A 13 5.25 8.76 -20.89
N SER A 14 5.46 7.82 -21.81
CA SER A 14 5.61 8.10 -23.25
C SER A 14 4.34 8.72 -23.82
N VAL A 15 3.16 8.21 -23.43
CA VAL A 15 1.87 8.76 -23.86
C VAL A 15 1.72 10.21 -23.41
N GLN A 16 1.97 10.50 -22.13
CA GLN A 16 1.92 11.87 -21.60
C GLN A 16 2.86 12.80 -22.38
N ARG A 17 4.13 12.42 -22.53
CA ARG A 17 5.14 13.23 -23.22
C ARG A 17 4.83 13.47 -24.69
N ALA A 18 4.29 12.46 -25.37
CA ALA A 18 3.85 12.58 -26.75
C ALA A 18 2.71 13.59 -26.89
N ILE A 19 1.75 13.57 -25.96
CA ILE A 19 0.65 14.54 -25.90
C ILE A 19 1.21 15.94 -25.66
N ASP A 20 2.06 16.12 -24.65
CA ASP A 20 2.65 17.42 -24.30
C ASP A 20 3.43 18.02 -25.50
N SER A 21 4.27 17.20 -26.14
CA SER A 21 5.06 17.58 -27.32
C SER A 21 4.18 18.01 -28.51
N GLU A 22 3.07 17.28 -28.76
CA GLU A 22 2.16 17.61 -29.84
C GLU A 22 1.30 18.85 -29.53
N ILE A 23 0.90 19.06 -28.27
CA ILE A 23 0.23 20.30 -27.83
C ILE A 23 1.12 21.50 -28.12
N GLU A 24 2.40 21.46 -27.74
CA GLU A 24 3.34 22.54 -28.00
C GLU A 24 3.53 22.78 -29.51
N ARG A 25 3.67 21.71 -30.30
CA ARG A 25 3.84 21.81 -31.75
C ARG A 25 2.64 22.46 -32.40
N GLN A 26 1.43 22.00 -32.08
CA GLN A 26 0.20 22.56 -32.64
C GLN A 26 0.00 24.02 -32.23
N THR A 27 0.32 24.37 -30.98
CA THR A 27 0.28 25.75 -30.49
C THR A 27 1.20 26.64 -31.32
N ARG A 28 2.47 26.26 -31.50
CA ARG A 28 3.43 27.02 -32.31
C ARG A 28 2.99 27.19 -33.76
N CYS A 29 2.44 26.14 -34.37
CA CYS A 29 1.93 26.22 -35.74
C CYS A 29 0.75 27.22 -35.84
N ILE A 30 -0.20 27.14 -34.90
CA ILE A 30 -1.36 28.05 -34.88
C ILE A 30 -0.93 29.50 -34.67
N GLU A 31 0.00 29.77 -33.75
CA GLU A 31 0.52 31.12 -33.48
C GLU A 31 1.24 31.74 -34.68
N LYS A 32 1.90 30.90 -35.50
CA LYS A 32 2.55 31.33 -36.76
C LYS A 32 1.59 31.48 -37.93
N GLY A 33 0.29 31.21 -37.74
CA GLY A 33 -0.71 31.22 -38.81
C GLY A 33 -0.60 30.01 -39.75
N GLU A 34 0.13 28.96 -39.36
CA GLU A 34 0.24 27.71 -40.11
C GLU A 34 -1.03 26.86 -39.91
N LYS A 35 -1.39 26.06 -40.92
CA LYS A 35 -2.53 25.15 -40.84
C LYS A 35 -2.09 23.79 -40.31
N ILE A 36 -2.78 23.31 -39.27
CA ILE A 36 -2.62 21.91 -38.82
C ILE A 36 -3.28 20.99 -39.85
N VAL A 37 -2.48 20.09 -40.43
CA VAL A 37 -2.95 19.03 -41.34
C VAL A 37 -3.24 17.75 -40.55
N GLN A 38 -4.21 16.97 -41.03
CA GLN A 38 -4.52 15.68 -40.43
C GLN A 38 -3.49 14.65 -40.88
N GLU A 39 -2.71 14.15 -39.94
CA GLU A 39 -1.61 13.23 -40.22
C GLU A 39 -1.43 12.20 -39.10
N THR A 40 -0.76 11.11 -39.45
CA THR A 40 -0.27 10.14 -38.47
C THR A 40 1.19 10.44 -38.18
N ARG A 41 1.52 10.66 -36.92
CA ARG A 41 2.88 10.93 -36.43
C ARG A 41 3.39 9.77 -35.58
N LEU A 42 4.69 9.58 -35.57
CA LEU A 42 5.39 8.62 -34.75
C LEU A 42 6.00 9.33 -33.55
N TRP A 43 5.81 8.80 -32.36
CA TRP A 43 6.57 9.22 -31.19
C TRP A 43 7.97 8.61 -31.21
N ASP A 44 9.00 9.46 -31.10
CA ASP A 44 10.38 9.05 -30.91
C ASP A 44 10.85 9.41 -29.49
N GLU A 45 11.15 8.37 -28.72
CA GLU A 45 11.57 8.51 -27.33
C GLU A 45 12.97 9.14 -27.21
N GLY A 46 13.84 8.98 -28.20
CA GLY A 46 15.20 9.53 -28.19
C GLY A 46 15.19 11.05 -28.34
N SER A 47 14.43 11.56 -29.31
CA SER A 47 14.29 12.99 -29.57
C SER A 47 13.19 13.67 -28.74
N GLN A 48 12.37 12.91 -28.01
CA GLN A 48 11.20 13.40 -27.26
C GLN A 48 10.26 14.25 -28.16
N SER A 49 10.12 13.84 -29.41
CA SER A 49 9.36 14.59 -30.42
C SER A 49 8.53 13.66 -31.31
N THR A 50 7.48 14.23 -31.90
CA THR A 50 6.65 13.53 -32.89
C THR A 50 7.16 13.81 -34.29
N HIS A 51 7.28 12.79 -35.14
CA HIS A 51 7.69 12.90 -36.54
C HIS A 51 6.56 12.49 -37.47
N PRO A 52 6.31 13.21 -38.57
CA PRO A 52 5.28 12.82 -39.53
C PRO A 52 5.66 11.49 -40.19
N MET A 53 4.72 10.54 -40.28
CA MET A 53 4.93 9.31 -41.06
C MET A 53 4.22 9.36 -42.41
N ARG A 54 2.96 9.78 -42.43
CA ARG A 54 2.11 9.81 -43.63
C ARG A 54 1.06 10.92 -43.51
N SER A 55 0.92 11.73 -44.55
CA SER A 55 -0.23 12.61 -44.73
C SER A 55 -1.46 11.76 -45.04
N LYS A 56 -2.56 11.94 -44.28
CA LYS A 56 -3.84 11.28 -44.57
C LYS A 56 -4.52 12.03 -45.72
N GLU A 57 -3.94 12.01 -46.92
CA GLU A 57 -4.60 12.53 -48.13
C GLU A 57 -5.70 11.58 -48.64
N GLU A 58 -5.69 10.32 -48.20
CA GLU A 58 -6.74 9.34 -48.47
C GLU A 58 -7.21 8.77 -47.14
N ALA A 59 -8.48 9.01 -46.78
CA ALA A 59 -9.12 8.18 -45.78
C ALA A 59 -9.01 6.73 -46.25
N HIS A 60 -8.35 5.86 -45.47
CA HIS A 60 -8.19 4.47 -45.85
C HIS A 60 -9.57 3.86 -46.09
N ASP A 61 -9.90 3.63 -47.37
CA ASP A 61 -11.11 2.91 -47.73
C ASP A 61 -10.85 1.42 -47.46
N TYR A 62 -11.12 1.03 -46.21
CA TYR A 62 -11.03 -0.36 -45.77
C TYR A 62 -12.10 -1.25 -46.41
N ARG A 63 -13.02 -0.68 -47.22
CA ARG A 63 -14.11 -1.39 -47.90
C ARG A 63 -14.83 -2.33 -46.93
N TYR A 64 -15.26 -1.82 -45.78
CA TYR A 64 -15.98 -2.63 -44.79
C TYR A 64 -17.22 -3.27 -45.43
N PHE A 65 -17.31 -4.59 -45.36
CA PHE A 65 -18.50 -5.37 -45.69
C PHE A 65 -18.72 -6.43 -44.59
N PRO A 66 -19.96 -6.91 -44.39
CA PRO A 66 -20.22 -7.98 -43.43
C PRO A 66 -19.46 -9.24 -43.82
N GLU A 67 -18.71 -9.82 -42.88
CA GLU A 67 -17.97 -11.07 -43.09
C GLU A 67 -18.94 -12.21 -43.40
N PRO A 68 -19.00 -12.72 -44.65
CA PRO A 68 -19.99 -13.75 -45.04
C PRO A 68 -19.71 -15.11 -44.38
N ASP A 69 -18.47 -15.39 -43.99
CA ASP A 69 -18.09 -16.68 -43.40
C ASP A 69 -18.48 -16.77 -41.91
N LEU A 70 -18.77 -15.63 -41.26
CA LEU A 70 -19.20 -15.57 -39.87
C LEU A 70 -20.70 -15.31 -39.79
N VAL A 71 -21.43 -16.28 -39.24
CA VAL A 71 -22.85 -16.07 -38.91
C VAL A 71 -23.00 -14.94 -37.90
N PRO A 72 -24.05 -14.11 -38.01
CA PRO A 72 -24.33 -13.07 -37.02
C PRO A 72 -24.41 -13.66 -35.60
N LEU A 73 -23.62 -13.12 -34.67
CA LEU A 73 -23.64 -13.53 -33.27
C LEU A 73 -24.87 -12.94 -32.58
N ALA A 74 -25.88 -13.76 -32.31
CA ALA A 74 -27.00 -13.39 -31.45
C ALA A 74 -26.58 -13.53 -29.98
N ILE A 75 -26.49 -12.40 -29.26
CA ILE A 75 -26.14 -12.38 -27.84
C ILE A 75 -27.43 -12.42 -27.02
N GLU A 76 -27.76 -13.59 -26.46
CA GLU A 76 -28.93 -13.75 -25.60
C GLU A 76 -28.77 -12.97 -24.28
N ARG A 77 -29.86 -12.41 -23.77
CA ARG A 77 -29.84 -11.64 -22.52
C ARG A 77 -29.45 -12.50 -21.32
N SER A 78 -29.91 -13.75 -21.28
CA SER A 78 -29.53 -14.77 -20.29
C SER A 78 -28.01 -14.95 -20.20
N TRP A 79 -27.32 -14.96 -21.35
CA TRP A 79 -25.86 -15.07 -21.41
C TRP A 79 -25.19 -13.82 -20.84
N VAL A 80 -25.65 -12.62 -21.21
CA VAL A 80 -25.15 -11.36 -20.64
C VAL A 80 -25.31 -11.32 -19.13
N ASP A 81 -26.48 -11.70 -18.62
CA ASP A 81 -26.79 -11.67 -17.20
C ASP A 81 -25.93 -12.68 -16.43
N SER A 82 -25.66 -13.86 -17.01
CA SER A 82 -24.76 -14.86 -16.43
C SER A 82 -23.31 -14.37 -16.30
N ILE A 83 -22.79 -13.68 -17.33
CA ILE A 83 -21.45 -13.07 -17.29
C ILE A 83 -21.42 -11.93 -16.27
N ALA A 84 -22.42 -11.06 -16.29
CA ALA A 84 -22.51 -9.92 -15.36
C ALA A 84 -22.54 -10.39 -13.89
N ALA A 85 -23.26 -11.48 -13.60
CA ALA A 85 -23.29 -12.09 -12.27
C ALA A 85 -21.95 -12.70 -11.83
N GLY A 86 -21.08 -13.06 -12.78
CA GLY A 86 -19.74 -13.60 -12.52
C GLY A 86 -18.63 -12.55 -12.46
N LEU A 87 -18.92 -11.28 -12.76
CA LEU A 87 -17.91 -10.22 -12.72
C LEU A 87 -17.50 -9.94 -11.26
N PRO A 88 -16.20 -9.86 -10.96
CA PRO A 88 -15.74 -9.46 -9.64
C PRO A 88 -16.06 -7.98 -9.38
N GLU A 89 -16.03 -7.61 -8.11
CA GLU A 89 -16.10 -6.21 -7.69
C GLU A 89 -14.95 -5.41 -8.34
N LEU A 90 -15.29 -4.31 -9.00
CA LEU A 90 -14.29 -3.45 -9.64
C LEU A 90 -13.45 -2.70 -8.59
N PRO A 91 -12.17 -2.38 -8.87
CA PRO A 91 -11.30 -1.68 -7.93
C PRO A 91 -11.86 -0.35 -7.40
N ALA A 92 -12.63 0.37 -8.21
CA ALA A 92 -13.27 1.63 -7.77
C ALA A 92 -14.33 1.40 -6.69
N ALA A 93 -15.22 0.42 -6.89
CA ALA A 93 -16.25 0.04 -5.92
C ALA A 93 -15.61 -0.52 -4.64
N ARG A 94 -14.59 -1.37 -4.79
CA ARG A 94 -13.85 -1.95 -3.66
C ARG A 94 -13.17 -0.88 -2.80
N ARG A 95 -12.56 0.14 -3.41
CA ARG A 95 -11.99 1.29 -2.66
C ARG A 95 -13.05 2.05 -1.87
N GLU A 96 -14.22 2.27 -2.47
CA GLU A 96 -15.31 2.97 -1.81
C GLU A 96 -15.83 2.16 -0.62
N ARG A 97 -16.00 0.84 -0.78
CA ARG A 97 -16.35 -0.09 0.29
C ARG A 97 -15.34 -0.05 1.43
N TYR A 98 -14.04 -0.15 1.13
CA TYR A 98 -12.97 -0.08 2.14
C TYR A 98 -12.97 1.23 2.95
N GLN A 99 -13.31 2.35 2.31
CA GLN A 99 -13.41 3.63 3.01
C GLN A 99 -14.67 3.69 3.89
N LYS A 100 -15.84 3.35 3.34
CA LYS A 100 -17.13 3.50 4.02
C LYS A 100 -17.36 2.47 5.13
N GLU A 101 -17.06 1.21 4.85
CA GLU A 101 -17.38 0.09 5.75
C GLU A 101 -16.23 -0.25 6.71
N HIS A 102 -14.98 0.05 6.31
CA HIS A 102 -13.80 -0.37 7.04
C HIS A 102 -12.91 0.79 7.52
N GLY A 103 -13.27 2.05 7.18
CA GLY A 103 -12.59 3.24 7.68
C GLY A 103 -11.16 3.43 7.15
N LEU A 104 -10.81 2.78 6.03
CA LEU A 104 -9.51 2.99 5.40
C LEU A 104 -9.42 4.41 4.82
N LYS A 105 -8.23 5.00 4.87
CA LYS A 105 -7.96 6.26 4.18
C LYS A 105 -8.02 6.04 2.65
N PRO A 106 -8.36 7.06 1.87
CA PRO A 106 -8.40 6.95 0.40
C PRO A 106 -7.08 6.42 -0.20
N GLU A 107 -5.95 6.86 0.33
CA GLU A 107 -4.60 6.44 -0.10
C GLU A 107 -4.35 4.95 0.21
N ASP A 108 -4.67 4.52 1.44
CA ASP A 108 -4.49 3.12 1.86
C ASP A 108 -5.39 2.18 1.05
N ALA A 109 -6.65 2.55 0.85
CA ALA A 109 -7.58 1.79 0.04
C ALA A 109 -7.09 1.68 -1.41
N ALA A 110 -6.50 2.75 -1.96
CA ALA A 110 -5.95 2.72 -3.31
C ALA A 110 -4.81 1.71 -3.46
N LEU A 111 -3.89 1.66 -2.49
CA LEU A 111 -2.76 0.73 -2.51
C LEU A 111 -3.21 -0.74 -2.42
N ILE A 112 -4.18 -1.06 -1.56
CA ILE A 112 -4.66 -2.44 -1.42
C ILE A 112 -5.31 -2.97 -2.70
N VAL A 113 -6.02 -2.12 -3.45
CA VAL A 113 -6.71 -2.54 -4.69
C VAL A 113 -5.83 -2.50 -5.95
N GLU A 114 -4.57 -2.05 -5.86
CA GLU A 114 -3.66 -2.06 -7.02
C GLU A 114 -3.45 -3.48 -7.56
N SER A 115 -3.51 -4.48 -6.68
CA SER A 115 -3.51 -5.89 -7.03
C SER A 115 -4.81 -6.55 -6.61
N ARG A 116 -5.40 -7.32 -7.54
CA ARG A 116 -6.57 -8.15 -7.25
C ARG A 116 -6.24 -9.16 -6.15
N ASP A 117 -5.11 -9.86 -6.25
CA ASP A 117 -4.73 -10.89 -5.30
C ASP A 117 -4.54 -10.32 -3.89
N LEU A 118 -3.93 -9.14 -3.77
CA LEU A 118 -3.77 -8.45 -2.49
C LEU A 118 -5.11 -8.05 -1.89
N SER A 119 -6.01 -7.52 -2.71
CA SER A 119 -7.33 -7.11 -2.24
C SER A 119 -8.24 -8.30 -1.92
N ASP A 120 -8.19 -9.40 -2.68
CA ASP A 120 -8.88 -10.65 -2.36
C ASP A 120 -8.29 -11.32 -1.10
N PHE A 121 -6.99 -11.19 -0.85
CA PHE A 121 -6.37 -11.60 0.40
C PHE A 121 -6.87 -10.77 1.59
N PHE A 122 -6.91 -9.45 1.44
CA PHE A 122 -7.40 -8.54 2.48
C PHE A 122 -8.88 -8.80 2.81
N ASP A 123 -9.76 -8.97 1.80
CA ASP A 123 -11.16 -9.34 2.01
C ASP A 123 -11.28 -10.66 2.80
N ARG A 124 -10.47 -11.68 2.49
CA ARG A 124 -10.44 -12.93 3.25
C ARG A 124 -9.99 -12.75 4.70
N SER A 125 -9.09 -11.81 4.97
CA SER A 125 -8.70 -11.45 6.35
C SER A 125 -9.82 -10.72 7.09
N LEU A 126 -10.56 -9.83 6.41
CA LEU A 126 -11.71 -9.13 7.00
C LEU A 126 -12.84 -10.10 7.36
N LEU A 127 -13.11 -11.10 6.53
CA LEU A 127 -14.07 -12.17 6.83
C LEU A 127 -13.70 -12.98 8.08
N LYS A 128 -12.43 -12.95 8.50
CA LYS A 128 -11.92 -13.58 9.71
C LYS A 128 -11.81 -12.60 10.89
N ASN A 129 -12.49 -11.46 10.81
CA ASN A 129 -12.51 -10.41 11.83
C ASN A 129 -11.14 -9.73 12.06
N ALA A 130 -10.30 -9.64 11.04
CA ALA A 130 -9.13 -8.75 11.13
C ALA A 130 -9.57 -7.30 11.34
N GLN A 131 -8.89 -6.58 12.22
CA GLN A 131 -9.08 -5.14 12.31
C GLN A 131 -8.53 -4.48 11.03
N ALA A 132 -9.45 -3.89 10.26
CA ALA A 132 -9.19 -3.53 8.88
C ALA A 132 -8.02 -2.54 8.71
N VAL A 133 -7.98 -1.50 9.53
CA VAL A 133 -6.96 -0.44 9.44
C VAL A 133 -5.58 -0.97 9.83
N ALA A 134 -5.48 -1.80 10.87
CA ALA A 134 -4.24 -2.41 11.33
C ALA A 134 -3.71 -3.44 10.32
N ALA A 135 -4.59 -4.28 9.79
CA ALA A 135 -4.27 -5.23 8.73
C ALA A 135 -3.78 -4.52 7.45
N ALA A 136 -4.49 -3.49 7.00
CA ALA A 136 -4.10 -2.69 5.84
C ALA A 136 -2.74 -2.02 6.07
N ASN A 137 -2.52 -1.42 7.25
CA ASN A 137 -1.24 -0.79 7.58
C ASN A 137 -0.06 -1.78 7.55
N LEU A 138 -0.24 -3.02 8.02
CA LEU A 138 0.82 -4.04 7.97
C LEU A 138 1.11 -4.45 6.52
N LEU A 139 0.07 -4.70 5.74
CA LEU A 139 0.19 -5.05 4.32
C LEU A 139 0.86 -3.91 3.54
N ILE A 140 0.45 -2.65 3.73
CA ILE A 140 0.99 -1.51 2.99
C ILE A 140 2.45 -1.24 3.35
N ASN A 141 2.77 -1.15 4.65
CA ASN A 141 4.08 -0.69 5.08
C ASN A 141 5.17 -1.76 4.94
N VAL A 142 4.81 -3.05 5.00
CA VAL A 142 5.77 -4.16 5.01
C VAL A 142 5.45 -5.17 3.92
N GLY A 143 4.19 -5.60 3.80
CA GLY A 143 3.77 -6.60 2.83
C GLY A 143 4.07 -6.21 1.37
N ILE A 144 3.57 -5.06 0.91
CA ILE A 144 3.75 -4.58 -0.47
C ILE A 144 5.24 -4.42 -0.79
N LYS A 145 6.02 -3.89 0.15
CA LYS A 145 7.47 -3.77 -0.02
C LYS A 145 8.12 -5.15 -0.17
N TYR A 146 7.80 -6.09 0.71
CA TYR A 146 8.32 -7.47 0.64
C TYR A 146 7.99 -8.15 -0.68
N LEU A 147 6.74 -8.02 -1.14
CA LEU A 147 6.29 -8.55 -2.43
C LEU A 147 7.09 -7.96 -3.59
N LYS A 148 7.28 -6.64 -3.60
CA LYS A 148 8.03 -5.94 -4.64
C LYS A 148 9.50 -6.31 -4.65
N ASP A 149 10.14 -6.35 -3.49
CA ASP A 149 11.58 -6.65 -3.34
C ASP A 149 11.88 -8.10 -3.79
N ASN A 150 10.95 -9.04 -3.54
CA ASN A 150 11.09 -10.44 -3.93
C ASN A 150 10.43 -10.79 -5.29
N LYS A 151 9.77 -9.83 -5.95
CA LYS A 151 8.99 -10.03 -7.19
C LYS A 151 7.93 -11.14 -7.06
N LEU A 152 7.22 -11.15 -5.93
CA LEU A 152 6.17 -12.09 -5.62
C LEU A 152 4.80 -11.42 -5.62
N GLU A 153 3.76 -12.21 -5.90
CA GLU A 153 2.38 -11.89 -5.57
C GLU A 153 2.03 -12.44 -4.19
N ILE A 154 1.02 -11.89 -3.52
CA ILE A 154 0.64 -12.35 -2.17
C ILE A 154 0.22 -13.83 -2.17
N SER A 155 -0.34 -14.30 -3.28
CA SER A 155 -0.74 -15.69 -3.53
C SER A 155 0.44 -16.66 -3.60
N GLN A 156 1.66 -16.15 -3.80
CA GLN A 156 2.91 -16.92 -3.85
C GLN A 156 3.64 -16.95 -2.50
N THR A 157 3.09 -16.30 -1.47
CA THR A 157 3.66 -16.29 -0.12
C THR A 157 3.03 -17.38 0.75
N SER A 158 3.70 -17.72 1.84
CA SER A 158 3.18 -18.62 2.88
C SER A 158 2.22 -17.92 3.86
N LEU A 159 1.99 -16.60 3.68
CA LEU A 159 1.12 -15.84 4.57
C LEU A 159 -0.34 -16.23 4.34
N THR A 160 -1.01 -16.68 5.40
CA THR A 160 -2.45 -16.93 5.37
C THR A 160 -3.25 -15.76 5.97
N PRO A 161 -4.53 -15.58 5.59
CA PRO A 161 -5.40 -14.60 6.24
C PRO A 161 -5.46 -14.76 7.77
N GLU A 162 -5.45 -15.99 8.27
CA GLU A 162 -5.39 -16.35 9.69
C GLU A 162 -4.12 -15.83 10.36
N ASN A 163 -2.97 -15.96 9.69
CA ASN A 163 -1.71 -15.43 10.22
C ASN A 163 -1.78 -13.92 10.37
N LEU A 164 -2.34 -13.20 9.40
CA LEU A 164 -2.50 -11.76 9.49
C LEU A 164 -3.43 -11.36 10.64
N VAL A 165 -4.58 -12.04 10.78
CA VAL A 165 -5.54 -11.80 11.87
C VAL A 165 -4.87 -12.00 13.22
N ASN A 166 -4.19 -13.14 13.41
CA ASN A 166 -3.51 -13.45 14.67
C ASN A 166 -2.38 -12.46 14.98
N LEU A 167 -1.67 -11.98 13.96
CA LEU A 167 -0.62 -10.96 14.11
C LEU A 167 -1.21 -9.63 14.56
N VAL A 168 -2.30 -9.19 13.93
CA VAL A 168 -3.02 -7.97 14.33
C VAL A 168 -3.55 -8.09 15.76
N GLN A 169 -4.19 -9.21 16.09
CA GLN A 169 -4.72 -9.46 17.43
C GLN A 169 -3.62 -9.51 18.50
N ALA A 170 -2.44 -10.06 18.19
CA ALA A 170 -1.30 -10.06 19.10
C ALA A 170 -0.83 -8.62 19.42
N VAL A 171 -0.94 -7.70 18.46
CA VAL A 171 -0.63 -6.28 18.69
C VAL A 171 -1.72 -5.60 19.52
N GLU A 172 -2.99 -5.83 19.20
CA GLU A 172 -4.12 -5.23 19.94
C GLU A 172 -4.18 -5.67 21.40
N THR A 173 -3.87 -6.94 21.67
CA THR A 173 -3.82 -7.49 23.03
C THR A 173 -2.56 -7.08 23.81
N GLY A 174 -1.65 -6.31 23.19
CA GLY A 174 -0.39 -5.89 23.82
C GLY A 174 0.59 -7.02 24.08
N LYS A 175 0.40 -8.19 23.44
CA LYS A 175 1.37 -9.30 23.45
C LYS A 175 2.57 -9.01 22.55
N LEU A 176 2.37 -8.23 21.50
CA LEU A 176 3.39 -7.88 20.51
C LEU A 176 3.39 -6.37 20.26
N SER A 177 4.57 -5.77 20.15
CA SER A 177 4.66 -4.35 19.76
C SER A 177 4.39 -4.20 18.26
N SER A 178 3.91 -3.03 17.85
CA SER A 178 3.75 -2.71 16.42
C SER A 178 5.07 -2.83 15.65
N THR A 179 6.20 -2.56 16.30
CA THR A 179 7.54 -2.70 15.71
C THR A 179 7.88 -4.16 15.47
N ASN A 180 7.65 -5.02 16.46
CA ASN A 180 7.94 -6.45 16.34
C ASN A 180 7.00 -7.15 15.35
N ALA A 181 5.75 -6.68 15.23
CA ALA A 181 4.83 -7.17 14.20
C ALA A 181 5.36 -6.94 12.77
N LYS A 182 5.97 -5.77 12.52
CA LYS A 182 6.62 -5.46 11.22
C LYS A 182 7.82 -6.35 10.94
N VAL A 183 8.53 -6.81 11.98
CA VAL A 183 9.65 -7.76 11.86
C VAL A 183 9.15 -9.19 11.62
N LEU A 184 7.99 -9.55 12.20
CA LEU A 184 7.43 -10.89 12.09
C LEU A 184 6.69 -11.14 10.78
N LEU A 185 6.08 -10.11 10.18
CA LEU A 185 5.31 -10.27 8.94
C LEU A 185 6.13 -10.90 7.79
N PRO A 186 7.37 -10.45 7.47
CA PRO A 186 8.18 -11.08 6.43
C PRO A 186 8.45 -12.57 6.68
N VAL A 187 8.63 -12.98 7.95
CA VAL A 187 8.84 -14.38 8.33
C VAL A 187 7.60 -15.20 8.02
N LEU A 188 6.41 -14.67 8.37
CA LEU A 188 5.14 -15.32 8.05
C LEU A 188 4.90 -15.39 6.53
N MET A 189 5.33 -14.38 5.78
CA MET A 189 5.25 -14.39 4.31
C MET A 189 6.19 -15.42 3.68
N GLU A 190 7.35 -15.66 4.28
CA GLU A 190 8.32 -16.63 3.77
C GLU A 190 7.92 -18.06 4.15
N SER A 191 7.77 -18.35 5.44
CA SER A 191 7.63 -19.71 5.96
C SER A 191 6.26 -20.02 6.56
N GLY A 192 5.38 -19.03 6.70
CA GLY A 192 4.10 -19.20 7.40
C GLY A 192 4.30 -19.55 8.88
N GLY A 193 3.39 -20.35 9.43
CA GLY A 193 3.47 -20.88 10.79
C GLY A 193 2.58 -20.15 11.81
N SER A 194 2.79 -20.47 13.09
CA SER A 194 1.99 -19.92 14.19
C SER A 194 2.59 -18.59 14.68
N VAL A 195 1.76 -17.55 14.77
CA VAL A 195 2.19 -16.24 15.28
C VAL A 195 2.64 -16.35 16.74
N THR A 196 1.93 -17.11 17.57
CA THR A 196 2.29 -17.27 18.99
C THR A 196 3.65 -17.92 19.15
N ASP A 197 3.89 -18.99 18.40
CA ASP A 197 5.10 -19.80 18.52
C ASP A 197 6.32 -19.00 18.02
N LEU A 198 6.17 -18.28 16.90
CA LEU A 198 7.23 -17.41 16.38
C LEU A 198 7.53 -16.23 17.31
N VAL A 199 6.53 -15.71 18.03
CA VAL A 199 6.73 -14.66 19.04
C VAL A 199 7.52 -15.19 20.23
N GLU A 200 7.23 -16.40 20.70
CA GLU A 200 7.94 -17.05 21.81
C GLU A 200 9.36 -17.46 21.42
N GLU A 201 9.52 -18.17 20.30
CA GLU A 201 10.80 -18.66 19.77
C GLU A 201 11.81 -17.52 19.57
N ARG A 202 11.33 -16.39 19.03
CA ARG A 202 12.18 -15.21 18.79
C ARG A 202 12.21 -14.24 19.98
N GLY A 203 11.53 -14.57 21.07
CA GLY A 203 11.45 -13.74 22.27
C GLY A 203 10.93 -12.32 22.00
N LEU A 204 9.99 -12.17 21.08
CA LEU A 204 9.43 -10.88 20.65
C LEU A 204 8.26 -10.41 21.53
N ALA A 205 7.83 -11.23 22.48
CA ALA A 205 6.73 -10.91 23.39
C ALA A 205 7.01 -9.62 24.18
N GLN A 206 5.96 -8.80 24.33
CA GLN A 206 6.05 -7.62 25.18
C GLN A 206 5.98 -8.00 26.65
N VAL A 207 6.85 -7.35 27.44
CA VAL A 207 6.80 -7.42 28.91
C VAL A 207 5.76 -6.41 29.37
N SER A 208 4.64 -6.93 29.88
CA SER A 208 3.52 -6.15 30.41
C SER A 208 3.31 -6.36 31.91
N ASP A 209 4.18 -7.12 32.58
CA ASP A 209 4.15 -7.28 34.04
C ASP A 209 4.55 -5.97 34.74
N GLU A 210 3.58 -5.35 35.40
CA GLU A 210 3.74 -4.08 36.10
C GLU A 210 4.76 -4.17 37.22
N GLY A 211 4.87 -5.31 37.92
CA GLY A 211 5.82 -5.49 39.00
C GLY A 211 7.25 -5.45 38.50
N ALA A 212 7.55 -6.24 37.46
CA ALA A 212 8.87 -6.27 36.83
C ALA A 212 9.24 -4.92 36.17
N LEU A 213 8.27 -4.25 35.55
CA LEU A 213 8.49 -2.92 34.96
C LEU A 213 8.72 -1.85 36.03
N LYS A 214 7.99 -1.89 37.14
CA LYS A 214 8.17 -0.96 38.26
C LYS A 214 9.57 -1.09 38.86
N GLU A 215 10.02 -2.31 39.11
CA GLU A 215 11.38 -2.56 39.63
C GLU A 215 12.46 -2.05 38.65
N THR A 216 12.23 -2.21 37.34
CA THR A 216 13.14 -1.70 36.31
C THR A 216 13.17 -0.17 36.29
N ILE A 217 12.00 0.49 36.40
CA ILE A 217 11.91 1.95 36.45
C ILE A 217 12.62 2.47 37.70
N GLU A 218 12.39 1.90 38.87
CA GLU A 218 13.06 2.28 40.12
C GLU A 218 14.59 2.17 40.00
N LYS A 219 15.12 1.12 39.36
CA LYS A 219 16.56 0.98 39.06
C LYS A 219 17.08 2.09 38.15
N VAL A 220 16.34 2.46 37.11
CA VAL A 220 16.73 3.55 36.19
C VAL A 220 16.73 4.90 36.92
N LEU A 221 15.74 5.15 37.78
CA LEU A 221 15.65 6.36 38.60
C LEU A 221 16.82 6.46 39.59
N GLN A 222 17.18 5.35 40.24
CA GLN A 222 18.34 5.28 41.15
C GLN A 222 19.67 5.48 40.41
N ARG A 223 19.78 5.01 39.15
CA ARG A 223 20.98 5.19 38.32
C ARG A 223 21.17 6.63 37.81
N SER A 224 20.10 7.43 37.82
CA SER A 224 20.08 8.78 37.21
C SER A 224 19.58 9.86 38.18
N PRO A 225 20.23 10.04 39.35
CA PRO A 225 19.75 10.94 40.40
C PRO A 225 19.77 12.43 40.00
N GLU A 226 20.74 12.84 39.17
CA GLU A 226 20.81 14.22 38.66
C GLU A 226 19.63 14.55 37.75
N GLN A 227 19.28 13.63 36.85
CA GLN A 227 18.15 13.77 35.93
C GLN A 227 16.81 13.79 36.68
N LEU A 228 16.71 13.06 37.80
CA LEU A 228 15.52 13.06 38.65
C LEU A 228 15.36 14.39 39.40
N ALA A 229 16.46 14.96 39.91
CA ALA A 229 16.46 16.28 40.53
C ALA A 229 16.08 17.38 39.52
N ASP A 230 16.63 17.30 38.30
CA ASP A 230 16.31 18.22 37.20
C ASP A 230 14.87 18.09 36.69
N PHE A 231 14.27 16.89 36.79
CA PHE A 231 12.85 16.69 36.48
C PHE A 231 11.95 17.40 37.50
N ARG A 232 12.27 17.25 38.80
CA ARG A 232 11.56 17.90 39.90
C ARG A 232 11.70 19.43 39.89
N SER A 233 12.80 19.96 39.36
CA SER A 233 13.03 21.41 39.25
C SER A 233 12.36 22.07 38.03
N GLY A 234 11.71 21.31 37.14
CA GLY A 234 10.80 21.85 36.12
C GLY A 234 11.11 21.50 34.66
N LYS A 235 12.19 20.77 34.34
CA LYS A 235 12.55 20.38 32.95
C LYS A 235 11.80 19.11 32.47
N LYS A 236 10.47 19.10 32.59
CA LYS A 236 9.63 17.88 32.55
C LYS A 236 9.64 17.08 31.23
N PRO A 237 9.46 17.66 30.02
CA PRO A 237 9.20 16.84 28.82
C PRO A 237 10.42 16.06 28.31
N LYS A 238 11.60 16.69 28.30
CA LYS A 238 12.85 16.08 27.79
C LYS A 238 13.36 14.98 28.71
N LEU A 239 13.28 15.18 30.02
CA LEU A 239 13.75 14.20 31.00
C LEU A 239 12.80 13.00 31.10
N ARG A 240 11.49 13.19 30.90
CA ARG A 240 10.55 12.06 30.75
C ARG A 240 10.89 11.17 29.57
N GLN A 241 11.20 11.77 28.40
CA GLN A 241 11.66 11.01 27.23
C GLN A 241 12.99 10.28 27.48
N TYR A 242 13.90 10.88 28.25
CA TYR A 242 15.14 10.23 28.67
C TYR A 242 14.87 8.98 29.52
N PHE A 243 14.06 9.10 30.59
CA PHE A 243 13.71 7.96 31.45
C PHE A 243 12.97 6.86 30.68
N PHE A 244 12.02 7.24 29.80
CA PHE A 244 11.36 6.30 28.90
C PHE A 244 12.36 5.55 28.02
N GLY A 245 13.33 6.26 27.43
CA GLY A 245 14.38 5.69 26.58
C GLY A 245 15.28 4.71 27.34
N GLU A 246 15.68 5.05 28.57
CA GLU A 246 16.53 4.18 29.40
C GLU A 246 15.79 2.91 29.84
N VAL A 247 14.50 3.01 30.21
CA VAL A 247 13.67 1.83 30.54
C VAL A 247 13.48 0.94 29.31
N MET A 248 13.24 1.54 28.14
CA MET A 248 13.16 0.79 26.88
C MET A 248 14.49 0.11 26.53
N LYS A 249 15.63 0.74 26.81
CA LYS A 249 16.96 0.18 26.58
C LYS A 249 17.23 -1.02 27.50
N ASP A 250 16.96 -0.89 28.80
CA ASP A 250 17.18 -1.95 29.79
C ASP A 250 16.26 -3.16 29.53
N THR A 251 15.05 -2.92 28.99
CA THR A 251 14.12 -3.98 28.57
C THR A 251 14.31 -4.45 27.13
N ARG A 252 15.36 -4.01 26.44
CA ARG A 252 15.68 -4.32 25.02
C ARG A 252 14.50 -4.08 24.07
N GLY A 253 13.70 -3.05 24.33
CA GLY A 253 12.53 -2.66 23.55
C GLY A 253 11.31 -3.55 23.73
N LYS A 254 11.31 -4.46 24.72
CA LYS A 254 10.21 -5.40 24.97
C LYS A 254 9.15 -4.83 25.91
N ALA A 255 9.49 -3.84 26.74
CA ALA A 255 8.51 -3.27 27.66
C ALA A 255 7.33 -2.63 26.92
N ASN A 256 6.13 -2.74 27.50
CA ASN A 256 4.94 -2.10 26.96
C ASN A 256 5.01 -0.56 27.14
N PRO A 257 5.04 0.23 26.04
CA PRO A 257 5.15 1.70 26.12
C PRO A 257 4.04 2.37 26.93
N GLN A 258 2.81 1.82 26.89
CA GLN A 258 1.67 2.40 27.60
C GLN A 258 1.84 2.24 29.12
N ILE A 259 2.28 1.05 29.55
CA ILE A 259 2.52 0.75 30.96
C ILE A 259 3.71 1.56 31.49
N ILE A 260 4.80 1.68 30.71
CA ILE A 260 5.95 2.53 31.09
C ILE A 260 5.50 3.97 31.31
N ASN A 261 4.75 4.56 30.37
CA ASN A 261 4.29 5.94 30.50
C ASN A 261 3.42 6.12 31.76
N ARG A 262 2.50 5.18 32.03
CA ARG A 262 1.67 5.22 33.23
C ARG A 262 2.49 5.11 34.52
N LEU A 263 3.41 4.15 34.60
CA LEU A 263 4.26 3.96 35.79
C LEU A 263 5.24 5.13 36.00
N LEU A 264 5.75 5.73 34.92
CA LEU A 264 6.57 6.94 35.02
C LEU A 264 5.77 8.12 35.56
N ASP A 265 4.50 8.26 35.20
CA ASP A 265 3.63 9.32 35.74
C ASP A 265 3.29 9.11 37.23
N GLU A 266 3.30 7.86 37.70
CA GLU A 266 3.09 7.52 39.12
C GLU A 266 4.36 7.71 39.97
N LEU A 267 5.56 7.53 39.40
CA LEU A 267 6.84 7.49 40.13
C LEU A 267 7.66 8.79 40.09
N LEU A 268 7.43 9.68 39.11
CA LEU A 268 8.18 10.92 38.90
C LEU A 268 7.49 12.17 39.48
#